data_AF-A0A1C4DPC7-F1
#
_entry.id   AF-A0A1C4DPC7-F1
#
_cell.length_a   1.000
_cell.length_b   1.000
_cell.length_c   1.000
_cell.angle_alpha   90.00
_cell.angle_beta   90.00
_cell.angle_gamma   90.00
#
_symmetry.space_group_name_H-M   'P 1'
#
loop_
_entity.id
_entity.type
_entity.pdbx_description
1 polymer ?
#
loop_
_entity_poly.entity_id
_entity_poly.type
_entity_poly.pdbx_seq_one_letter_code
_entity_poly.pdbx_strand_id
1 'polypeptide(L)'
;MHADRKKKSKCKLSKSQITQLYVEGKSTSEIATLANVSARYIRMVLSDNNVPRRAIGSWKRKYDITEDYFKMWSNNMAYILGFIAADGVIQKENQSVSISQKENYILEDIKQELNTKQPLYQNKKTGVYMLNFNSKTIKDDLMNIHGIMPCISFNIDLLYQKNIYIILFVGILMGMVTSSMKII
;
A
#
# COMPACT_ATOMS: atom_id res chain seq x y z
N MET A 1 -13.68 -46.30 -30.96
CA MET A 1 -12.88 -45.04 -31.01
C MET A 1 -13.77 -43.88 -30.61
N HIS A 2 -13.77 -43.49 -29.33
CA HIS A 2 -14.54 -42.32 -28.89
C HIS A 2 -13.81 -41.05 -29.31
N ALA A 3 -14.33 -40.38 -30.32
CA ALA A 3 -13.86 -39.07 -30.74
C ALA A 3 -14.09 -38.08 -29.59
N ASP A 4 -12.99 -37.67 -28.97
CA ASP A 4 -12.94 -36.69 -27.90
C ASP A 4 -13.43 -35.33 -28.44
N ARG A 5 -14.73 -35.07 -28.32
CA ARG A 5 -15.33 -33.78 -28.68
C ARG A 5 -14.83 -32.73 -27.69
N LYS A 6 -13.67 -32.13 -27.96
CA LYS A 6 -13.23 -30.88 -27.31
C LYS A 6 -14.31 -29.82 -27.54
N LYS A 7 -15.22 -29.68 -26.56
CA LYS A 7 -16.17 -28.57 -26.47
C LYS A 7 -15.34 -27.29 -26.57
N LYS A 8 -15.42 -26.56 -27.69
CA LYS A 8 -14.80 -25.23 -27.80
C LYS A 8 -15.31 -24.41 -26.62
N SER A 9 -14.41 -24.11 -25.69
CA SER A 9 -14.76 -23.31 -24.51
C SER A 9 -15.25 -21.96 -25.01
N LYS A 10 -16.38 -21.47 -24.47
CA LYS A 10 -16.91 -20.13 -24.78
C LYS A 10 -15.94 -18.99 -24.39
N CYS A 11 -14.96 -19.30 -23.53
CA CYS A 11 -13.95 -18.36 -23.06
C CYS A 11 -12.88 -18.14 -24.13
N LYS A 12 -12.61 -16.86 -24.43
CA LYS A 12 -11.60 -16.45 -25.43
C LYS A 12 -10.18 -16.45 -24.88
N LEU A 13 -10.02 -16.42 -23.56
CA LEU A 13 -8.73 -16.40 -22.88
C LEU A 13 -8.47 -17.72 -22.16
N SER A 14 -7.20 -18.11 -22.07
CA SER A 14 -6.77 -19.21 -21.20
C SER A 14 -6.80 -18.80 -19.72
N LYS A 15 -6.82 -19.78 -18.82
CA LYS A 15 -6.80 -19.53 -17.37
C LYS A 15 -5.55 -18.77 -16.92
N SER A 16 -4.39 -19.07 -17.51
CA SER A 16 -3.13 -18.38 -17.20
C SER A 16 -3.18 -16.90 -17.62
N GLN A 17 -3.71 -16.60 -18.80
CA GLN A 17 -3.90 -15.21 -19.26
C GLN A 17 -4.85 -14.42 -18.34
N ILE A 18 -5.92 -15.06 -17.85
CA ILE A 18 -6.84 -14.44 -16.88
C ILE A 18 -6.09 -14.06 -15.59
N THR A 19 -5.26 -14.96 -15.07
CA THR A 19 -4.45 -14.70 -13.87
C THR A 19 -3.43 -13.60 -14.12
N GLN A 20 -2.73 -13.62 -15.25
CA GLN A 20 -1.74 -12.62 -15.60
C GLN A 20 -2.36 -11.21 -15.70
N LEU A 21 -3.46 -11.06 -16.44
CA LEU A 21 -4.18 -9.78 -16.55
C LEU A 21 -4.65 -9.27 -15.17
N TYR A 22 -5.01 -10.17 -14.26
CA TYR A 22 -5.37 -9.80 -12.90
C TYR A 22 -4.16 -9.34 -12.08
N VAL A 23 -2.98 -9.93 -12.26
CA VAL A 23 -1.75 -9.46 -11.61
C VAL A 23 -1.31 -8.11 -12.19
N GLU A 24 -1.51 -7.88 -13.48
CA GLU A 24 -1.24 -6.60 -14.18
C GLU A 24 -2.17 -5.45 -13.77
N GLY A 25 -3.13 -5.68 -12.87
CA GLY A 25 -3.98 -4.62 -12.32
C GLY A 25 -5.36 -4.51 -12.98
N LYS A 26 -5.67 -5.27 -14.04
CA LYS A 26 -7.01 -5.24 -14.67
C LYS A 26 -8.09 -5.72 -13.69
N SER A 27 -9.27 -5.10 -13.76
CA SER A 27 -10.41 -5.47 -12.93
C SER A 27 -11.03 -6.78 -13.41
N THR A 28 -11.72 -7.50 -12.51
CA THR A 28 -12.43 -8.74 -12.89
C THR A 28 -13.50 -8.51 -13.94
N SER A 29 -14.05 -7.30 -14.01
CA SER A 29 -15.08 -6.92 -14.99
C SER A 29 -14.47 -6.69 -16.37
N GLU A 30 -13.33 -6.00 -16.46
CA GLU A 30 -12.60 -5.84 -17.73
C GLU A 30 -12.07 -7.17 -18.26
N ILE A 31 -11.56 -8.04 -17.37
CA ILE A 31 -11.10 -9.37 -17.79
C ILE A 31 -12.29 -10.20 -18.29
N ALA A 32 -13.45 -10.09 -17.63
CA ALA A 32 -14.67 -10.78 -18.03
C ALA A 32 -15.15 -10.35 -19.43
N THR A 33 -15.12 -9.05 -19.74
CA THR A 33 -15.48 -8.55 -21.08
C THR A 33 -14.49 -9.02 -22.14
N LEU A 34 -13.19 -8.96 -21.86
CA LEU A 34 -12.13 -9.46 -22.76
C LEU A 34 -12.25 -10.97 -23.02
N ALA A 35 -12.51 -11.75 -21.98
CA ALA A 35 -12.65 -13.20 -22.06
C ALA A 35 -14.02 -13.68 -22.58
N ASN A 36 -15.00 -12.77 -22.72
CA ASN A 36 -16.39 -13.08 -23.08
C ASN A 36 -17.05 -14.08 -22.11
N VAL A 37 -16.88 -13.84 -20.80
CA VAL A 37 -17.40 -14.69 -19.71
C VAL A 37 -17.98 -13.81 -18.61
N SER A 38 -18.67 -14.41 -17.64
CA SER A 38 -19.17 -13.65 -16.49
C SER A 38 -18.03 -13.32 -15.51
N ALA A 39 -18.14 -12.20 -14.80
CA ALA A 39 -17.22 -11.88 -13.72
C ALA A 39 -17.19 -12.97 -12.62
N ARG A 40 -18.30 -13.71 -12.43
CA ARG A 40 -18.35 -14.88 -11.54
C ARG A 40 -17.38 -15.97 -12.00
N TYR A 41 -17.30 -16.24 -13.30
CA TYR A 41 -16.37 -17.22 -13.84
C TYR A 41 -14.91 -16.80 -13.62
N ILE A 42 -14.57 -15.53 -13.87
CA ILE A 42 -13.23 -14.99 -13.56
C ILE A 42 -12.92 -15.15 -12.07
N ARG A 43 -13.89 -14.86 -11.20
CA ARG A 43 -13.73 -15.06 -9.76
C ARG A 43 -13.45 -16.51 -9.39
N MET A 44 -14.14 -17.47 -10.00
CA MET A 44 -13.90 -18.90 -9.80
C MET A 44 -12.49 -19.28 -10.27
N VAL A 45 -12.10 -18.89 -11.48
CA VAL A 45 -10.75 -19.16 -12.02
C VAL A 45 -9.64 -18.65 -11.08
N LEU A 46 -9.78 -17.43 -10.54
CA LEU A 46 -8.80 -16.88 -9.60
C LEU A 46 -8.73 -17.70 -8.30
N SER A 47 -9.87 -18.19 -7.80
CA SER A 47 -9.92 -19.05 -6.61
C SER A 47 -9.28 -20.41 -6.88
N ASP A 48 -9.58 -21.03 -8.02
CA ASP A 48 -9.03 -22.33 -8.42
C ASP A 48 -7.51 -22.29 -8.62
N ASN A 49 -6.96 -21.12 -8.94
CA ASN A 49 -5.52 -20.90 -9.13
C ASN A 49 -4.85 -20.28 -7.88
N ASN A 50 -5.50 -20.27 -6.71
CA ASN A 50 -4.98 -19.72 -5.46
C ASN A 50 -4.49 -18.26 -5.56
N VAL A 51 -5.12 -17.45 -6.41
CA VAL A 51 -4.78 -16.03 -6.55
C VAL A 51 -5.54 -15.24 -5.49
N PRO A 52 -4.85 -14.58 -4.54
CA PRO A 52 -5.51 -13.83 -3.48
C PRO A 52 -6.32 -12.67 -4.05
N ARG A 53 -7.42 -12.35 -3.38
CA ARG A 53 -8.25 -11.19 -3.73
C ARG A 53 -7.54 -9.92 -3.28
N ARG A 54 -7.58 -8.89 -4.13
CA ARG A 54 -7.22 -7.53 -3.73
C ARG A 54 -8.10 -7.06 -2.58
N ALA A 55 -7.55 -6.20 -1.72
CA ALA A 55 -8.27 -5.59 -0.62
C ALA A 55 -9.55 -4.88 -1.11
N ILE A 56 -10.61 -4.95 -0.32
CA ILE A 56 -11.89 -4.31 -0.62
C ILE A 56 -11.68 -2.80 -0.84
N GLY A 57 -12.21 -2.25 -1.93
CA GLY A 57 -12.09 -0.82 -2.27
C GLY A 57 -10.79 -0.41 -2.97
N SER A 58 -9.79 -1.30 -3.08
CA SER A 58 -8.52 -1.02 -3.79
C SER A 58 -8.71 -0.55 -5.23
N TRP A 59 -9.74 -1.05 -5.93
CA TRP A 59 -10.08 -0.69 -7.31
C TRP A 59 -10.68 0.72 -7.48
N LYS A 60 -11.10 1.37 -6.38
CA LYS A 60 -11.63 2.75 -6.42
C LYS A 60 -10.52 3.80 -6.31
N ARG A 61 -9.27 3.39 -6.09
CA ARG A 61 -8.15 4.32 -5.93
C ARG A 61 -7.80 4.96 -7.27
N LYS A 62 -7.48 6.24 -7.23
CA LYS A 62 -7.05 7.03 -8.39
C LYS A 62 -5.56 6.87 -8.68
N TYR A 63 -4.76 6.66 -7.64
CA TYR A 63 -3.31 6.56 -7.73
C TYR A 63 -2.85 5.20 -7.24
N ASP A 64 -1.90 4.62 -7.98
CA ASP A 64 -1.21 3.41 -7.57
C ASP A 64 -0.22 3.70 -6.44
N ILE A 65 0.08 2.67 -5.67
CA ILE A 65 1.02 2.69 -4.56
C ILE A 65 1.56 1.28 -4.34
N THR A 66 2.82 1.16 -3.95
CA THR A 66 3.43 -0.12 -3.57
C THR A 66 2.83 -0.61 -2.25
N GLU A 67 1.86 -1.51 -2.30
CA GLU A 67 1.15 -1.98 -1.10
C GLU A 67 1.99 -2.83 -0.16
N ASP A 68 2.96 -3.58 -0.70
CA ASP A 68 3.79 -4.51 0.07
C ASP A 68 5.04 -3.85 0.67
N TYR A 69 5.14 -2.52 0.59
CA TYR A 69 6.34 -1.77 0.98
C TYR A 69 6.77 -2.05 2.43
N PHE A 70 5.82 -2.12 3.36
CA PHE A 70 6.10 -2.30 4.79
C PHE A 70 6.29 -3.77 5.21
N LYS A 71 6.25 -4.71 4.26
CA LYS A 71 6.43 -6.14 4.52
C LYS A 71 7.90 -6.57 4.40
N MET A 72 8.71 -5.82 3.67
CA MET A 72 10.13 -6.09 3.49
C MET A 72 10.97 -5.03 4.20
N TRP A 73 11.99 -5.46 4.93
CA TRP A 73 12.88 -4.55 5.63
C TRP A 73 13.92 -3.93 4.70
N SER A 74 14.03 -2.60 4.74
CA SER A 74 15.08 -1.83 4.09
C SER A 74 15.41 -0.59 4.93
N ASN A 75 16.56 0.03 4.69
CA ASN A 75 16.96 1.26 5.40
C ASN A 75 15.96 2.40 5.13
N ASN A 76 15.52 2.54 3.87
CA ASN A 76 14.51 3.53 3.48
C ASN A 76 13.16 3.23 4.16
N MET A 77 12.77 1.96 4.25
CA MET A 77 11.53 1.57 4.92
C MET A 77 11.59 1.93 6.41
N ALA A 78 12.69 1.64 7.09
CA ALA A 78 12.87 1.99 8.50
C ALA A 78 12.83 3.51 8.73
N TYR A 79 13.43 4.29 7.83
CA TYR A 79 13.35 5.75 7.86
C TYR A 79 11.90 6.25 7.71
N ILE A 80 11.18 5.78 6.69
CA ILE A 80 9.79 6.16 6.44
C ILE A 80 8.89 5.72 7.59
N LEU A 81 9.13 4.55 8.16
CA LEU A 81 8.40 4.03 9.31
C LEU A 81 8.58 4.92 10.54
N GLY A 82 9.83 5.31 10.84
CA GLY A 82 10.13 6.26 11.92
C GLY A 82 9.48 7.62 11.67
N PHE A 83 9.45 8.07 10.42
CA PHE A 83 8.82 9.32 10.03
C PHE A 83 7.30 9.28 10.21
N ILE A 84 6.64 8.19 9.81
CA ILE A 84 5.21 7.96 10.03
C ILE A 84 4.89 7.85 11.53
N ALA A 85 5.77 7.24 12.32
CA ALA A 85 5.58 7.13 13.76
C ALA A 85 5.68 8.48 14.48
N ALA A 86 6.50 9.41 13.96
CA ALA A 86 6.66 10.74 14.53
C ALA A 86 5.56 11.72 14.10
N ASP A 87 5.37 11.88 12.78
CA ASP A 87 4.54 12.94 12.18
C ASP A 87 3.36 12.40 11.36
N GLY A 88 3.21 11.08 11.30
CA GLY A 88 2.12 10.42 10.59
C GLY A 88 0.82 10.39 11.39
N VAL A 89 -0.29 10.50 10.66
CA VAL A 89 -1.65 10.38 11.18
C VAL A 89 -2.33 9.24 10.44
N ILE A 90 -2.61 8.15 11.16
CA ILE A 90 -3.44 7.06 10.68
C ILE A 90 -4.88 7.35 11.12
N GLN A 91 -5.80 7.46 10.16
CA GLN A 91 -7.21 7.71 10.47
C GLN A 91 -7.89 6.42 10.92
N LYS A 92 -8.82 6.50 11.89
CA LYS A 92 -9.50 5.31 12.44
C LYS A 92 -10.55 4.77 11.47
N GLU A 93 -11.36 5.67 10.92
CA GLU A 93 -12.60 5.38 10.21
C GLU A 93 -12.37 4.96 8.75
N ASN A 94 -11.27 5.41 8.14
CA ASN A 94 -10.96 5.12 6.74
C ASN A 94 -9.56 4.51 6.58
N GLN A 95 -9.16 4.27 5.33
CA GLN A 95 -7.89 3.64 4.98
C GLN A 95 -6.78 4.67 4.70
N SER A 96 -6.94 5.90 5.20
CA SER A 96 -6.04 7.01 4.96
C SER A 96 -4.91 7.01 5.97
N VAL A 97 -3.70 7.15 5.44
CA VAL A 97 -2.50 7.51 6.19
C VAL A 97 -2.03 8.86 5.64
N SER A 98 -1.78 9.79 6.56
CA SER A 98 -1.47 11.17 6.24
C SER A 98 -0.13 11.53 6.87
N ILE A 99 0.77 12.13 6.11
CA ILE A 99 2.06 12.62 6.58
C ILE A 99 2.10 14.12 6.30
N SER A 100 2.45 14.92 7.30
CA SER A 100 2.49 16.38 7.18
C SER A 100 3.90 16.90 7.45
N GLN A 101 4.46 17.70 6.54
CA GLN A 101 5.79 18.30 6.70
C GLN A 101 5.90 19.67 6.04
N LYS A 102 6.73 20.57 6.58
CA LYS A 102 7.00 21.88 5.95
C LYS A 102 7.89 21.77 4.72
N GLU A 103 8.89 20.90 4.80
CA GLU A 103 9.83 20.58 3.75
C GLU A 103 9.19 19.62 2.74
N ASN A 104 8.80 20.13 1.57
CA ASN A 104 8.14 19.33 0.55
C ASN A 104 9.04 18.24 -0.06
N TYR A 105 10.36 18.43 -0.10
CA TYR A 105 11.28 17.47 -0.71
C TYR A 105 11.25 16.12 0.00
N ILE A 106 11.14 16.11 1.34
CA ILE A 106 11.02 14.87 2.13
C ILE A 106 9.78 14.08 1.69
N LEU A 107 8.65 14.77 1.49
CA LEU A 107 7.41 14.13 1.03
C LEU A 107 7.51 13.65 -0.42
N GLU A 108 8.28 14.34 -1.27
CA GLU A 108 8.55 13.88 -2.63
C GLU A 108 9.44 12.64 -2.66
N ASP A 109 10.46 12.57 -1.81
CA ASP A 109 11.32 11.38 -1.68
C ASP A 109 10.50 10.17 -1.20
N ILE A 110 9.63 10.37 -0.20
CA ILE A 110 8.69 9.34 0.27
C ILE A 110 7.73 8.91 -0.86
N LYS A 111 7.24 9.84 -1.67
CA LYS A 111 6.37 9.50 -2.81
C LYS A 111 7.09 8.65 -3.86
N GLN A 112 8.34 8.97 -4.16
CA GLN A 112 9.16 8.21 -5.10
C GLN A 112 9.39 6.79 -4.58
N GLU A 113 9.76 6.66 -3.31
CA GLU A 113 10.00 5.38 -2.64
C GLU A 113 8.73 4.51 -2.57
N LEU A 114 7.56 5.11 -2.29
CA LEU A 114 6.26 4.42 -2.31
C LEU A 114 5.70 4.21 -3.73
N ASN A 115 6.42 4.66 -4.77
CA ASN A 115 6.04 4.63 -6.18
C ASN A 115 4.61 5.15 -6.42
N THR A 116 4.29 6.32 -5.86
CA THR A 116 2.96 6.91 -5.98
C THR A 116 2.97 8.27 -6.67
N LYS A 117 1.95 8.50 -7.51
CA LYS A 117 1.72 9.78 -8.21
C LYS A 117 0.75 10.69 -7.46
N GLN A 118 0.54 10.42 -6.18
CA GLN A 118 -0.36 11.19 -5.32
C GLN A 118 0.10 12.65 -5.23
N PRO A 119 -0.76 13.65 -5.47
CA PRO A 119 -0.38 15.05 -5.32
C PRO A 119 -0.16 15.41 -3.84
N LEU A 120 0.80 16.31 -3.59
CA LEU A 120 0.95 16.94 -2.29
C LEU A 120 -0.07 18.07 -2.14
N TYR A 121 -0.72 18.13 -0.99
CA TYR A 121 -1.62 19.22 -0.64
C TYR A 121 -0.91 20.21 0.26
N GLN A 122 -0.89 21.50 -0.10
CA GLN A 122 -0.34 22.53 0.78
C GLN A 122 -1.45 23.28 1.50
N ASN A 123 -1.34 23.37 2.83
CA ASN A 123 -2.20 24.23 3.61
C ASN A 123 -1.76 25.69 3.46
N LYS A 124 -2.59 26.51 2.82
CA LYS A 124 -2.31 27.93 2.56
C LYS A 124 -2.07 28.78 3.82
N LYS A 125 -2.60 28.37 4.98
CA LYS A 125 -2.48 29.13 6.22
C LYS A 125 -1.19 28.82 6.98
N THR A 126 -0.78 27.55 7.01
CA THR A 126 0.37 27.09 7.80
C THR A 126 1.63 26.85 6.96
N GLY A 127 1.50 26.81 5.62
CA GLY A 127 2.57 26.48 4.69
C GLY A 127 2.95 24.99 4.66
N VAL A 128 2.32 24.17 5.50
CA VAL A 128 2.61 22.73 5.65
C VAL A 128 2.09 21.95 4.44
N TYR A 129 2.92 21.06 3.91
CA TYR A 129 2.56 20.10 2.89
C TYR A 129 2.06 18.80 3.52
N MET A 130 1.11 18.16 2.86
CA MET A 130 0.47 16.93 3.30
C MET A 130 0.46 15.90 2.18
N LEU A 131 0.99 14.72 2.47
CA LEU A 131 0.88 13.53 1.66
C LEU A 131 -0.16 12.60 2.30
N ASN A 132 -1.30 12.46 1.64
CA ASN A 132 -2.36 11.54 2.08
C ASN A 132 -2.38 10.36 1.12
N PHE A 133 -2.21 9.12 1.57
CA PHE A 133 -2.41 7.95 0.72
C PHE A 133 -3.43 7.00 1.33
N ASN A 134 -4.20 6.35 0.46
CA ASN A 134 -5.30 5.47 0.84
C ASN A 134 -4.95 4.03 0.49
N SER A 135 -4.57 3.23 1.48
CA SER A 135 -4.28 1.82 1.28
C SER A 135 -4.61 1.03 2.54
N LYS A 136 -5.55 0.08 2.40
CA LYS A 136 -5.92 -0.81 3.49
C LYS A 136 -4.73 -1.70 3.89
N THR A 137 -4.03 -2.25 2.90
CA THR A 137 -2.85 -3.11 3.12
C THR A 137 -1.79 -2.38 3.92
N ILE A 138 -1.42 -1.15 3.51
CA ILE A 138 -0.39 -0.38 4.22
C ILE A 138 -0.85 -0.02 5.64
N LYS A 139 -2.11 0.41 5.82
CA LYS A 139 -2.64 0.71 7.15
C LYS A 139 -2.59 -0.53 8.05
N ASP A 140 -3.04 -1.67 7.54
CA ASP A 140 -3.01 -2.94 8.27
C ASP A 140 -1.57 -3.37 8.58
N ASP A 141 -0.62 -3.16 7.67
CA ASP A 141 0.80 -3.47 7.90
C ASP A 141 1.41 -2.56 8.99
N LEU A 142 1.17 -1.24 8.93
CA LEU A 142 1.62 -0.29 9.95
C LEU A 142 1.06 -0.64 11.33
N MET A 143 -0.21 -1.04 11.40
CA MET A 143 -0.87 -1.38 12.66
C MET A 143 -0.44 -2.75 13.19
N ASN A 144 -0.50 -3.79 12.37
CA ASN A 144 -0.36 -5.17 12.83
C ASN A 144 1.10 -5.64 12.86
N ILE A 145 1.94 -5.18 11.92
CA ILE A 145 3.36 -5.57 11.86
C ILE A 145 4.18 -4.63 12.74
N HIS A 146 3.94 -3.32 12.62
CA HIS A 146 4.79 -2.30 13.25
C HIS A 146 4.19 -1.67 14.51
N GLY A 147 2.95 -1.99 14.86
CA GLY A 147 2.31 -1.51 16.09
C GLY A 147 1.94 -0.03 16.08
N ILE A 148 1.95 0.64 14.93
CA ILE A 148 1.62 2.06 14.82
C ILE A 148 0.10 2.22 14.82
N MET A 149 -0.46 2.62 15.96
CA MET A 149 -1.90 2.75 16.13
C MET A 149 -2.41 4.13 15.70
N PRO A 150 -3.66 4.22 15.21
CA PRO A 150 -4.31 5.49 14.95
C PRO A 150 -4.54 6.25 16.26
N CYS A 151 -4.15 7.53 16.29
CA CYS A 151 -4.03 8.37 17.49
C CYS A 151 -2.93 7.88 18.45
N ILE A 152 -1.67 7.96 18.01
CA ILE A 152 -0.47 7.74 18.84
C ILE A 152 -0.53 8.53 20.17
N SER A 153 -1.29 9.63 20.22
CA SER A 153 -1.39 10.52 21.38
C SER A 153 -2.16 10.01 22.60
N PHE A 154 -2.87 8.87 22.59
CA PHE A 154 -3.75 8.51 23.72
C PHE A 154 -3.63 7.11 24.34
N ASN A 155 -2.94 6.15 23.73
CA ASN A 155 -2.74 4.83 24.34
C ASN A 155 -1.47 4.18 23.79
N ILE A 156 -0.32 4.65 24.26
CA ILE A 156 0.87 3.79 24.31
C ILE A 156 0.64 2.89 25.53
N ASP A 157 -0.13 1.82 25.35
CA ASP A 157 -0.18 0.76 26.34
C ASP A 157 1.24 0.20 26.47
N LEU A 158 1.78 0.32 27.69
CA LEU A 158 3.16 0.11 28.11
C LEU A 158 3.74 -1.30 27.86
N LEU A 159 3.07 -2.16 27.09
CA LEU A 159 3.47 -3.55 26.90
C LEU A 159 4.23 -3.82 25.58
N TYR A 160 4.36 -2.83 24.69
CA TYR A 160 5.18 -2.90 23.46
C TYR A 160 6.49 -2.09 23.53
N GLN A 161 6.92 -1.71 24.73
CA GLN A 161 8.04 -0.78 24.99
C GLN A 161 9.45 -1.25 24.60
N LYS A 162 9.67 -2.37 23.90
CA LYS A 162 11.04 -2.76 23.46
C LYS A 162 11.33 -2.46 21.99
N ASN A 163 10.41 -2.76 21.08
CA ASN A 163 10.67 -2.59 19.64
C ASN A 163 10.39 -1.17 19.15
N ILE A 164 9.37 -0.50 19.70
CA ILE A 164 9.04 0.88 19.32
C ILE A 164 10.16 1.84 19.71
N TYR A 165 10.80 1.68 20.88
CA TYR A 165 11.92 2.53 21.25
C TYR A 165 13.13 2.33 20.32
N ILE A 166 13.37 1.12 19.81
CA ILE A 166 14.43 0.91 18.81
C ILE A 166 14.09 1.64 17.51
N ILE A 167 12.84 1.57 17.04
CA ILE A 167 12.41 2.25 15.81
C ILE A 167 12.42 3.78 15.98
N LEU A 168 11.91 4.29 17.10
CA LEU A 168 11.90 5.71 17.42
C LEU A 168 13.33 6.24 17.64
N PHE A 169 14.17 5.50 18.36
CA PHE A 169 15.55 5.87 18.63
C PHE A 169 16.40 5.82 17.37
N VAL A 170 16.26 4.81 16.51
CA VAL A 170 16.95 4.76 15.21
C VAL A 170 16.46 5.85 14.28
N GLY A 171 15.14 6.11 14.23
CA GLY A 171 14.58 7.20 13.41
C GLY A 171 15.04 8.58 13.84
N ILE A 172 15.06 8.87 15.15
CA ILE A 172 15.54 10.14 15.71
C ILE A 172 17.07 10.26 15.52
N LEU A 173 17.84 9.21 15.78
CA LEU A 173 19.30 9.23 15.60
C LEU A 173 19.67 9.42 14.12
N MET A 174 18.98 8.76 13.19
CA MET A 174 19.20 8.92 11.76
C MET A 174 18.70 10.26 11.23
N GLY A 175 17.57 10.79 11.71
CA GLY A 175 17.08 12.13 11.36
C GLY A 175 18.01 13.25 11.83
N MET A 176 18.69 13.07 12.96
CA MET A 176 19.74 13.99 13.43
C MET A 176 21.03 13.85 12.59
N VAL A 177 21.37 12.65 12.12
CA VAL A 177 22.54 12.41 11.27
C VAL A 177 22.32 12.92 9.83
N THR A 178 21.12 12.84 9.27
CA THR A 178 20.82 13.34 7.90
C THR A 178 20.75 14.87 7.82
N SER A 179 20.47 15.57 8.92
CA SER A 179 20.70 17.02 9.01
C SER A 179 22.18 17.40 8.86
N SER A 180 23.09 16.42 9.00
CA SER A 180 24.53 16.57 8.79
C SER A 180 25.06 15.85 7.54
N MET A 181 24.27 15.01 6.85
CA MET A 181 24.71 14.29 5.64
C MET A 181 23.60 14.29 4.57
N LYS A 182 23.77 15.19 3.59
CA LYS A 182 23.20 15.09 2.24
C LYS A 182 23.68 13.80 1.56
N ILE A 183 22.86 12.77 1.40
CA ILE A 183 23.05 11.68 0.40
C ILE A 183 21.63 11.12 0.12
N ILE A 184 20.94 11.52 -0.96
CA ILE A 184 20.80 10.84 -2.27
C ILE A 184 20.63 9.32 -2.17
#